data_AF-A0A3Q0JQ97-F1
#
_entry.id   AF-A0A3Q0JQ97-F1
#
_cell.length_a   1.000
_cell.length_b   1.000
_cell.length_c   1.000
_cell.angle_alpha   90.00
_cell.angle_beta   90.00
_cell.angle_gamma   90.00
#
_symmetry.space_group_name_H-M   'P 1'
#
loop_
_entity.id
_entity.type
_entity.pdbx_description
1 polymer ?
#
loop_
_entity_poly.entity_id
_entity_poly.type
_entity_poly.pdbx_seq_one_letter_code
_entity_poly.pdbx_strand_id
1 'polypeptide(L)'
;LDDVGILSMISQAHEFEQLKVRDEELHELDNLTQECCEIPIRGGSENVHGKVNILLQTLLSRGRVNSFSLVSDLEYVNQNVIRIIRALFEITLHRNNAIMAARFL
;
A
#
# COMPACT_ATOMS: atom_id res chain seq x y z
N LEU A 1 16.67 3.40 -0.50
CA LEU A 1 15.51 2.68 0.04
C LEU A 1 15.38 1.37 -0.72
N ASP A 2 15.16 0.28 -0.01
CA ASP A 2 14.74 -1.00 -0.57
C ASP A 2 13.22 -0.98 -0.83
N ASP A 3 12.69 -2.00 -1.50
CA ASP A 3 11.28 -2.04 -1.91
C ASP A 3 10.34 -2.10 -0.69
N VAL A 4 10.78 -2.78 0.39
CA VAL A 4 10.10 -2.77 1.69
C VAL A 4 9.96 -1.34 2.23
N GLY A 5 11.05 -0.56 2.20
CA GLY A 5 11.03 0.81 2.66
C GLY A 5 10.15 1.72 1.80
N ILE A 6 10.10 1.50 0.48
CA ILE A 6 9.24 2.27 -0.43
C ILE A 6 7.76 2.00 -0.13
N LEU A 7 7.34 0.74 -0.08
CA LEU A 7 5.94 0.39 0.22
C LEU A 7 5.54 0.87 1.61
N SER A 8 6.39 0.68 2.61
CA SER A 8 6.15 1.16 3.97
C SER A 8 5.97 2.68 4.02
N MET A 9 6.75 3.45 3.26
CA MET A 9 6.63 4.90 3.19
C MET A 9 5.31 5.33 2.53
N ILE A 10 4.92 4.68 1.42
CA ILE A 10 3.66 4.97 0.72
C ILE A 10 2.46 4.69 1.64
N SER A 11 2.47 3.56 2.36
CA SER A 11 1.38 3.18 3.28
C SER A 11 1.24 4.09 4.51
N GLN A 12 2.20 4.99 4.73
CA GLN A 12 2.18 6.01 5.79
C GLN A 12 1.73 7.39 5.28
N ALA A 13 1.29 7.51 4.02
CA ALA A 13 0.80 8.77 3.49
C ALA A 13 -0.42 9.29 4.27
N HIS A 14 -0.49 10.61 4.45
CA HIS A 14 -1.52 11.29 5.25
C HIS A 14 -2.93 11.02 4.72
N GLU A 15 -3.06 10.85 3.40
CA GLU A 15 -4.30 10.47 2.72
C GLU A 15 -4.95 9.21 3.33
N PHE A 16 -4.16 8.30 3.90
CA PHE A 16 -4.68 7.05 4.44
C PHE A 16 -5.01 7.08 5.94
N GLU A 17 -4.77 8.18 6.64
CA GLU A 17 -5.01 8.29 8.10
C GLU A 17 -6.48 8.06 8.50
N GLN A 18 -7.42 8.32 7.59
CA GLN A 18 -8.85 8.16 7.85
C GLN A 18 -9.32 6.70 7.76
N LEU A 19 -8.52 5.82 7.14
CA LEU A 19 -8.82 4.41 7.08
C LEU A 19 -8.73 3.80 8.48
N LYS A 20 -9.56 2.79 8.73
CA LYS A 20 -9.58 2.05 10.00
C LYS A 20 -9.45 0.57 9.72
N VAL A 21 -8.79 -0.12 10.64
CA VAL A 21 -8.82 -1.58 10.71
C VAL A 21 -10.10 -1.98 11.44
N ARG A 22 -10.80 -2.98 10.92
CA ARG A 22 -12.05 -3.51 11.48
C ARG A 22 -11.87 -5.00 11.73
N ASP A 23 -12.38 -5.49 12.85
CA ASP A 23 -12.12 -6.87 13.31
C ASP A 23 -12.65 -7.91 12.31
N GLU A 24 -13.79 -7.62 11.67
CA GLU A 24 -14.42 -8.50 10.67
C GLU A 24 -13.59 -8.68 9.38
N GLU A 25 -12.60 -7.83 9.15
CA GLU A 25 -11.74 -7.84 7.95
C GLU A 25 -10.41 -8.56 8.18
N LEU A 26 -9.98 -8.74 9.44
CA LEU A 26 -8.64 -9.21 9.79
C LEU A 26 -8.31 -10.56 9.14
N HIS A 27 -9.26 -11.48 9.17
CA HIS A 27 -9.06 -12.80 8.57
C HIS A 27 -8.82 -12.73 7.05
N GLU A 28 -9.55 -11.86 6.35
CA GLU A 28 -9.33 -11.67 4.90
C GLU A 28 -8.00 -10.97 4.63
N LEU A 29 -7.62 -9.98 5.45
CA LEU A 29 -6.32 -9.31 5.35
C LEU A 29 -5.14 -10.29 5.55
N ASP A 30 -5.26 -11.22 6.48
CA ASP A 30 -4.24 -12.26 6.71
C ASP A 30 -4.13 -13.20 5.50
N ASN A 31 -5.25 -13.61 4.91
CA ASN A 31 -5.26 -14.42 3.70
C ASN A 31 -4.62 -13.67 2.52
N LEU A 32 -5.00 -12.41 2.29
CA LEU A 32 -4.42 -11.55 1.26
C LEU A 32 -2.91 -11.32 1.48
N THR A 33 -2.47 -11.27 2.73
CA THR A 33 -1.04 -11.21 3.06
C THR A 33 -0.30 -12.44 2.55
N GLN A 34 -0.86 -13.64 2.70
CA GLN A 34 -0.22 -14.87 2.22
C GLN A 34 -0.34 -15.06 0.70
N GLU A 35 -1.46 -14.65 0.12
CA GLU A 35 -1.77 -14.91 -1.30
C GLU A 35 -1.19 -13.85 -2.25
N CYS A 36 -1.15 -12.58 -1.82
CA CYS A 36 -0.89 -11.45 -2.72
C CYS A 36 0.37 -10.65 -2.40
N CYS A 37 0.97 -10.83 -1.22
CA CYS A 37 2.08 -9.98 -0.78
C CYS A 37 3.43 -10.70 -0.89
N GLU A 38 4.22 -10.31 -1.89
CA GLU A 38 5.59 -10.83 -2.08
C GLU A 38 6.61 -10.07 -1.22
N ILE A 39 6.30 -8.81 -0.86
CA ILE A 39 7.19 -7.95 -0.09
C ILE A 39 6.76 -7.94 1.38
N PRO A 40 7.68 -8.16 2.34
CA PRO A 40 7.36 -8.15 3.76
C PRO A 40 6.64 -6.87 4.21
N ILE A 41 5.50 -7.04 4.87
CA ILE A 41 4.71 -5.93 5.43
C ILE A 41 5.21 -5.59 6.82
N ARG A 42 5.60 -4.32 7.01
CA ARG A 42 5.95 -3.80 8.34
C ARG A 42 4.68 -3.46 9.10
N GLY A 43 4.50 -4.05 10.28
CA GLY A 43 3.44 -3.71 11.23
C GLY A 43 2.23 -4.67 11.28
N GLY A 44 2.08 -5.58 10.32
CA GLY A 44 0.99 -6.57 10.32
C GLY A 44 -0.40 -5.99 9.99
N SER A 45 -1.40 -6.86 9.82
CA SER A 45 -2.77 -6.53 9.39
C SER A 45 -3.58 -5.70 10.39
N GLU A 46 -3.16 -5.68 11.66
CA GLU A 46 -3.87 -5.05 12.78
C GLU A 46 -3.74 -3.51 12.83
N ASN A 47 -2.88 -2.91 12.00
CA ASN A 47 -2.76 -1.46 11.92
C ASN A 47 -3.04 -0.92 10.51
N VAL A 48 -3.40 0.37 10.45
CA VAL A 48 -3.81 1.04 9.20
C VAL A 48 -2.73 0.98 8.13
N HIS A 49 -1.46 1.19 8.49
CA HIS A 49 -0.35 1.15 7.54
C HIS A 49 -0.15 -0.25 6.95
N GLY A 50 -0.27 -1.29 7.78
CA GLY A 50 -0.18 -2.67 7.32
C GLY A 50 -1.35 -3.04 6.41
N LYS A 51 -2.57 -2.67 6.78
CA LYS A 51 -3.76 -2.80 5.93
C LYS A 51 -3.56 -2.13 4.57
N VAL A 52 -3.11 -0.87 4.54
CA VAL A 52 -2.85 -0.15 3.28
C VAL A 52 -1.77 -0.85 2.45
N ASN A 53 -0.71 -1.35 3.08
CA ASN A 53 0.36 -2.08 2.40
C ASN A 53 -0.18 -3.38 1.76
N ILE A 54 -0.97 -4.15 2.51
CA ILE A 54 -1.63 -5.37 2.01
C ILE A 54 -2.52 -5.03 0.82
N LEU A 55 -3.35 -3.99 0.92
CA LEU A 55 -4.24 -3.58 -0.17
C LEU A 55 -3.46 -3.08 -1.40
N LEU A 56 -2.35 -2.38 -1.20
CA LEU A 56 -1.47 -1.94 -2.28
C LEU A 56 -0.84 -3.14 -3.00
N GLN A 57 -0.31 -4.12 -2.27
CA GLN A 57 0.25 -5.32 -2.89
C GLN A 57 -0.84 -6.16 -3.56
N THR A 58 -2.03 -6.26 -2.95
CA THR A 58 -3.21 -6.90 -3.55
C THR A 58 -3.60 -6.23 -4.87
N LEU A 59 -3.60 -4.89 -4.93
CA LEU A 59 -3.87 -4.11 -6.14
C LEU A 59 -2.87 -4.46 -7.26
N LEU A 60 -1.57 -4.50 -6.94
CA LEU A 60 -0.49 -4.79 -7.88
C LEU A 60 -0.56 -6.24 -8.38
N SER A 61 -0.84 -7.18 -7.47
CA SER A 61 -1.00 -8.61 -7.75
C SER A 61 -2.32 -8.97 -8.41
N ARG A 62 -3.25 -7.99 -8.56
CA ARG A 62 -4.62 -8.19 -9.07
C ARG A 62 -5.40 -9.25 -8.27
N GLY A 63 -5.14 -9.29 -6.97
CA GLY A 63 -5.80 -10.19 -6.04
C GLY A 63 -7.28 -9.86 -5.88
N ARG A 64 -8.07 -10.88 -5.53
CA ARG A 64 -9.51 -10.73 -5.35
C ARG A 64 -9.83 -10.40 -3.90
N VAL A 65 -10.54 -9.29 -3.68
CA VAL A 65 -11.08 -8.90 -2.38
C VAL A 65 -12.58 -9.20 -2.37
N ASN A 66 -13.09 -9.77 -1.28
CA ASN A 66 -14.45 -10.26 -1.13
C ASN A 66 -15.27 -9.37 -0.20
N SER A 67 -14.72 -8.93 0.93
CA SER A 67 -15.44 -8.04 1.84
C SER A 67 -15.71 -6.68 1.19
N PHE A 68 -16.97 -6.23 1.23
CA PHE A 68 -17.39 -4.95 0.66
C PHE A 68 -16.61 -3.76 1.22
N SER A 69 -16.31 -3.80 2.52
CA SER A 69 -15.57 -2.74 3.19
C SER A 69 -14.11 -2.69 2.71
N LEU A 70 -13.46 -3.85 2.54
CA LEU A 70 -12.11 -3.92 1.97
C LEU A 70 -12.09 -3.58 0.47
N VAL A 71 -13.12 -3.92 -0.29
CA VAL A 71 -13.26 -3.48 -1.70
C VAL A 71 -13.32 -1.95 -1.78
N SER A 72 -14.08 -1.32 -0.88
CA SER A 72 -14.18 0.14 -0.81
C SER A 72 -12.84 0.78 -0.42
N ASP A 73 -12.14 0.20 0.54
CA ASP A 73 -10.83 0.68 0.98
C ASP A 73 -9.75 0.47 -0.11
N LEU A 74 -9.81 -0.65 -0.85
CA LEU A 74 -8.91 -0.93 -1.99
C LEU A 74 -9.08 0.12 -3.10
N GLU A 75 -10.32 0.48 -3.43
CA GLU A 75 -10.60 1.51 -4.43
C GLU A 75 -10.09 2.88 -3.97
N TYR A 76 -10.26 3.21 -2.68
CA TYR A 76 -9.70 4.42 -2.10
C TYR A 76 -8.16 4.45 -2.18
N VAL A 77 -7.49 3.33 -1.89
CA VAL A 77 -6.04 3.19 -2.06
C VAL A 77 -5.64 3.37 -3.52
N ASN A 78 -6.32 2.71 -4.46
CA ASN A 78 -6.05 2.79 -5.91
C ASN A 78 -6.11 4.23 -6.43
N GLN A 79 -7.13 4.99 -6.05
CA GLN A 79 -7.33 6.38 -6.50
C GLN A 79 -6.24 7.34 -6.00
N ASN A 80 -5.71 7.12 -4.79
CA ASN A 80 -4.76 8.02 -4.16
C ASN A 80 -3.30 7.59 -4.39
N VAL A 81 -3.01 6.30 -4.49
CA VAL A 81 -1.62 5.80 -4.56
C VAL A 81 -0.88 6.28 -5.81
N ILE A 82 -1.58 6.41 -6.94
CA ILE A 82 -1.00 6.93 -8.18
C ILE A 82 -0.51 8.37 -7.99
N ARG A 83 -1.28 9.20 -7.26
CA ARG A 83 -0.91 10.60 -7.00
C ARG A 83 0.30 10.68 -6.06
N ILE A 84 0.33 9.84 -5.04
CA ILE A 84 1.42 9.75 -4.06
C ILE A 84 2.72 9.29 -4.75
N ILE A 85 2.66 8.22 -5.55
CA ILE A 85 3.83 7.70 -6.29
C ILE A 85 4.38 8.77 -7.24
N ARG A 86 3.51 9.49 -7.97
CA ARG A 86 3.95 10.58 -8.86
C ARG A 86 4.63 11.72 -8.10
N ALA A 87 4.08 12.13 -6.97
CA ALA A 87 4.70 13.15 -6.13
C ALA A 87 6.07 12.70 -5.60
N LEU A 88 6.20 11.45 -5.16
CA LEU A 88 7.47 10.87 -4.71
C LEU A 88 8.49 10.80 -5.85
N PHE A 89 8.07 10.38 -7.03
CA PHE A 89 8.90 10.37 -8.23
C PHE A 89 9.43 11.77 -8.55
N GLU A 90 8.56 12.78 -8.61
CA GLU A 90 8.94 14.18 -8.85
C GLU A 90 9.93 14.70 -7.78
N ILE A 91 9.71 14.41 -6.49
CA ILE A 91 10.65 14.78 -5.42
C ILE A 91 12.01 14.11 -5.62
N THR A 92 12.05 12.83 -5.99
CA THR A 92 13.33 12.12 -6.21
C THR A 92 14.09 12.63 -7.43
N LEU A 93 13.38 13.02 -8.50
CA LEU A 93 13.98 13.68 -9.67
C LEU A 93 14.57 15.04 -9.32
N HIS A 94 13.85 15.88 -8.57
CA HIS A 94 14.36 17.18 -8.13
C HIS A 94 15.58 17.08 -7.22
N ARG A 95 15.73 15.96 -6.49
CA ARG A 95 16.90 15.66 -5.65
C ARG A 95 18.06 15.01 -6.43
N ASN A 96 17.97 14.94 -7.76
CA ASN A 96 18.95 14.30 -8.65
C ASN A 96 19.25 12.83 -8.28
N ASN A 97 18.30 12.13 -7.66
CA ASN A 97 18.45 10.75 -7.25
C ASN A 97 17.82 9.82 -8.29
N ALA A 98 18.49 9.72 -9.45
CA ALA A 98 18.01 8.95 -10.61
C ALA A 98 17.73 7.47 -10.28
N ILE A 99 18.51 6.88 -9.36
CA ILE A 99 18.35 5.48 -8.93
C ILE A 99 17.02 5.28 -8.18
N MET A 100 16.64 6.22 -7.31
CA MET A 100 15.36 6.14 -6.61
C MET A 100 14.18 6.48 -7.53
N ALA A 101 14.34 7.45 -8.42
CA ALA A 101 13.31 7.79 -9.40
C ALA A 101 12.95 6.58 -10.29
N ALA A 102 13.96 5.80 -10.72
CA ALA A 102 13.74 4.60 -11.51
C ALA A 102 12.93 3.50 -10.80
N ARG A 103 12.87 3.50 -9.46
CA ARG A 103 12.07 2.53 -8.69
C ARG A 103 10.59 2.89 -8.60
N PHE A 104 10.21 4.10 -8.99
CA PHE A 104 8.81 4.56 -9.04
C PHE A 104 8.19 4.47 -10.45
N LEU A 105 8.97 4.04 -11.46
CA LEU A 105 8.53 3.76 -12.83
C LEU A 105 8.14 2.29 -12.99
#